data_AF-A0A2A4FRW0-F1
#
_entry.id   AF-A0A2A4FRW0-F1
#
_cell.length_a   1.000
_cell.length_b   1.000
_cell.length_c   1.000
_cell.angle_alpha   90.00
_cell.angle_beta   90.00
_cell.angle_gamma   90.00
#
_symmetry.space_group_name_H-M   'P 1'
#
loop_
_entity.id
_entity.type
_entity.pdbx_description
1 polymer ?
#
loop_
_entity_poly.entity_id
_entity_poly.type
_entity_poly.pdbx_seq_one_letter_code
_entity_poly.pdbx_strand_id
1 'polypeptide(L)'
;MKLSLALSLATTAHAAPLDPLGDPDQFRRDIEAINAKPLPDGQPLALAVGKAVLADAKLRGRCEPKRMSLTRPEPVTLDGMITALIAKGQIENGWLVSVKLEDCPPADPIRVLLLRASDGVALQAFFAGQGESLAWPSLSREVLGATVSAVSQRLAREDPACKPQGLTPTGSRITGTSPDFGPSQYGIRLKGSWNEAWTFEPCGHRVSVSIAFRTNGTGGAYWDIDTQGMVFVR
;
A
#
# COMPACT_ATOMS: atom_id res chain seq x y z
N MET A 1 45.71 -46.67 -7.07
CA MET A 1 44.82 -46.00 -6.10
C MET A 1 43.89 -45.07 -6.86
N LYS A 2 42.59 -45.36 -6.92
CA LYS A 2 41.58 -44.50 -7.57
C LYS A 2 40.91 -43.68 -6.47
N LEU A 3 41.18 -42.37 -6.44
CA LEU A 3 40.51 -41.40 -5.57
C LEU A 3 39.12 -41.13 -6.17
N SER A 4 38.07 -41.55 -5.47
CA SER A 4 36.69 -41.19 -5.83
C SER A 4 36.34 -39.88 -5.13
N LEU A 5 36.24 -38.79 -5.89
CA LEU A 5 35.74 -37.50 -5.42
C LEU A 5 34.21 -37.58 -5.36
N ALA A 6 33.65 -37.61 -4.14
CA ALA A 6 32.21 -37.48 -3.95
C ALA A 6 31.84 -35.98 -4.02
N LEU A 7 31.17 -35.60 -5.11
CA LEU A 7 30.60 -34.27 -5.28
C LEU A 7 29.27 -34.23 -4.51
N SER A 8 29.27 -33.60 -3.33
CA SER A 8 28.03 -33.32 -2.59
C SER A 8 27.28 -32.21 -3.31
N LEU A 9 26.25 -32.58 -4.07
CA LEU A 9 25.27 -31.65 -4.63
C LEU A 9 24.48 -31.04 -3.46
N ALA A 10 24.81 -29.82 -3.08
CA ALA A 10 23.95 -29.01 -2.22
C ALA A 10 22.66 -28.74 -3.00
N THR A 11 21.59 -29.44 -2.66
CA THR A 11 20.24 -29.09 -3.10
C THR A 11 19.95 -27.71 -2.55
N THR A 12 19.82 -26.72 -3.45
CA THR A 12 19.21 -25.44 -3.10
C THR A 12 17.78 -25.76 -2.69
N ALA A 13 17.55 -25.83 -1.37
CA ALA A 13 16.22 -25.92 -0.82
C ALA A 13 15.46 -24.68 -1.30
N HIS A 14 14.72 -24.86 -2.40
CA HIS A 14 13.72 -23.90 -2.81
C HIS A 14 12.73 -23.89 -1.64
N ALA A 15 12.74 -22.80 -0.87
CA ALA A 15 11.74 -22.60 0.17
C ALA A 15 10.37 -22.88 -0.47
N ALA A 16 9.61 -23.79 0.15
CA ALA A 16 8.28 -24.10 -0.33
C ALA A 16 7.50 -22.77 -0.44
N PRO A 17 6.63 -22.62 -1.45
CA PRO A 17 5.77 -21.44 -1.56
C PRO A 17 5.07 -21.22 -0.22
N LEU A 18 4.98 -19.96 0.20
CA LEU A 18 4.32 -19.57 1.44
C LEU A 18 2.93 -20.21 1.50
N ASP A 19 2.67 -21.05 2.52
CA ASP A 19 1.38 -21.72 2.71
C ASP A 19 0.58 -21.03 3.82
N PRO A 20 -0.37 -20.14 3.48
CA PRO A 20 -1.16 -19.43 4.48
C PRO A 20 -2.20 -20.31 5.21
N LEU A 21 -2.42 -21.55 4.75
CA LEU A 21 -3.36 -22.50 5.36
C LEU A 21 -2.65 -23.65 6.10
N GLY A 22 -1.31 -23.66 6.09
CA GLY A 22 -0.47 -24.67 6.71
C GLY A 22 -0.25 -24.45 8.21
N ASP A 23 0.86 -24.99 8.71
CA ASP A 23 1.29 -24.80 10.11
C ASP A 23 1.52 -23.30 10.42
N PRO A 24 0.80 -22.70 11.40
CA PRO A 24 0.96 -21.30 11.77
C PRO A 24 2.39 -20.93 12.18
N ASP A 25 3.11 -21.85 12.84
CA ASP A 25 4.48 -21.60 13.26
C ASP A 25 5.44 -21.58 12.07
N GLN A 26 5.21 -22.45 11.08
CA GLN A 26 5.93 -22.43 9.82
C GLN A 26 5.66 -21.14 9.03
N PHE A 27 4.38 -20.76 8.89
CA PHE A 27 3.99 -19.53 8.21
C PHE A 27 4.68 -18.30 8.82
N ARG A 28 4.72 -18.20 10.16
CA ARG A 28 5.44 -17.13 10.85
C ARG A 28 6.94 -17.10 10.50
N ARG A 29 7.62 -18.26 10.56
CA ARG A 29 9.05 -18.37 10.20
C ARG A 29 9.30 -17.95 8.76
N ASP A 30 8.41 -18.33 7.84
CA ASP A 30 8.54 -17.98 6.42
C ASP A 30 8.38 -16.48 6.19
N ILE A 31 7.39 -15.85 6.85
CA ILE A 31 7.23 -14.39 6.82
C ILE A 31 8.47 -13.69 7.41
N GLU A 32 8.99 -14.13 8.55
CA GLU A 32 10.21 -13.56 9.14
C GLU A 32 11.40 -13.69 8.18
N ALA A 33 11.59 -14.86 7.56
CA ALA A 33 12.65 -15.11 6.60
C ALA A 33 12.53 -14.22 5.33
N ILE A 34 11.31 -14.03 4.82
CA ILE A 34 11.05 -13.13 3.68
C ILE A 34 11.42 -11.69 4.03
N ASN A 35 11.07 -11.22 5.23
CA ASN A 35 11.32 -9.84 5.67
C ASN A 35 12.75 -9.61 6.17
N ALA A 36 13.53 -10.66 6.46
CA ALA A 36 14.94 -10.58 6.80
C ALA A 36 15.84 -10.33 5.57
N LYS A 37 15.32 -10.51 4.35
CA LYS A 37 16.06 -10.24 3.12
C LYS A 37 16.45 -8.76 3.00
N PRO A 38 17.58 -8.42 2.34
CA PRO A 38 17.99 -7.03 2.17
C PRO A 38 16.89 -6.18 1.55
N LEU A 39 16.68 -4.97 2.08
CA LEU A 39 15.72 -4.03 1.52
C LEU A 39 16.21 -3.51 0.16
N PRO A 40 15.32 -3.24 -0.80
CA PRO A 40 15.69 -2.45 -1.97
C PRO A 40 16.20 -1.07 -1.56
N ASP A 41 17.29 -0.61 -2.17
CA ASP A 41 17.88 0.69 -1.90
C ASP A 41 18.53 1.30 -3.16
N GLY A 42 19.17 2.47 -2.97
CA GLY A 42 19.97 3.12 -4.00
C GLY A 42 19.23 3.44 -5.30
N GLN A 43 19.97 3.33 -6.41
CA GLN A 43 19.47 3.69 -7.74
C GLN A 43 18.31 2.80 -8.23
N PRO A 44 18.32 1.46 -8.06
CA PRO A 44 17.20 0.62 -8.49
C PRO A 44 15.87 1.00 -7.82
N LEU A 45 15.90 1.27 -6.50
CA LEU A 45 14.72 1.74 -5.76
C LEU A 45 14.24 3.08 -6.32
N ALA A 46 15.15 4.07 -6.45
CA ALA A 46 14.81 5.40 -6.93
C ALA A 46 14.21 5.39 -8.34
N LEU A 47 14.74 4.56 -9.24
CA LEU A 47 14.22 4.41 -10.61
C LEU A 47 12.81 3.80 -10.63
N ALA A 48 12.59 2.72 -9.88
CA ALA A 48 11.28 2.06 -9.83
C ALA A 48 10.21 3.02 -9.26
N VAL A 49 10.49 3.62 -8.10
CA VAL A 49 9.56 4.55 -7.44
C VAL A 49 9.34 5.80 -8.29
N GLY A 50 10.40 6.40 -8.83
CA GLY A 50 10.30 7.57 -9.68
C GLY A 50 9.46 7.34 -10.94
N LYS A 51 9.57 6.16 -11.57
CA LYS A 51 8.72 5.79 -12.70
C LYS A 51 7.24 5.74 -12.32
N ALA A 52 6.90 5.17 -11.16
CA ALA A 52 5.52 5.10 -10.69
C ALA A 52 4.95 6.50 -10.39
N VAL A 53 5.74 7.35 -9.72
CA VAL A 53 5.35 8.73 -9.40
C VAL A 53 5.16 9.56 -10.67
N LEU A 54 6.08 9.49 -11.64
CA LEU A 54 5.95 10.22 -12.91
C LEU A 54 4.77 9.71 -13.75
N ALA A 55 4.51 8.41 -13.76
CA ALA A 55 3.34 7.85 -14.44
C ALA A 55 2.03 8.38 -13.83
N ASP A 56 1.94 8.41 -12.49
CA ASP A 56 0.79 8.98 -11.78
C ASP A 56 0.63 10.48 -12.05
N ALA A 57 1.73 11.24 -11.97
CA ALA A 57 1.72 12.68 -12.21
C ALA A 57 1.17 13.01 -13.61
N LYS A 58 1.65 12.30 -14.64
CA LYS A 58 1.18 12.45 -16.03
C LYS A 58 -0.29 12.10 -16.19
N LEU A 59 -0.71 10.96 -15.64
CA LEU A 59 -2.10 10.50 -15.71
C LEU A 59 -3.06 11.53 -15.10
N ARG A 60 -2.61 12.25 -14.07
CA ARG A 60 -3.44 13.16 -13.27
C ARG A 60 -3.21 14.65 -13.55
N GLY A 61 -2.33 14.99 -14.51
CA GLY A 61 -1.96 16.38 -14.80
C GLY A 61 -1.34 17.10 -13.59
N ARG A 62 -0.63 16.38 -12.72
CA ARG A 62 0.06 16.95 -11.56
C ARG A 62 1.48 17.38 -11.92
N CYS A 63 2.13 18.08 -11.00
CA CYS A 63 3.54 18.43 -11.11
C CYS A 63 4.41 17.18 -11.33
N GLU A 64 5.27 17.20 -12.35
CA GLU A 64 6.28 16.17 -12.60
C GLU A 64 7.57 16.50 -11.83
N PRO A 65 7.91 15.77 -10.75
CA PRO A 65 9.05 16.09 -9.90
C PRO A 65 10.38 15.76 -10.59
N LYS A 66 11.38 16.63 -10.43
CA LYS A 66 12.78 16.33 -10.76
C LYS A 66 13.57 15.87 -9.54
N ARG A 67 13.08 16.17 -8.33
CA ARG A 67 13.70 15.76 -7.06
C ARG A 67 12.67 15.17 -6.12
N MET A 68 13.04 14.05 -5.52
CA MET A 68 12.19 13.33 -4.57
C MET A 68 13.03 12.74 -3.44
N SER A 69 12.46 12.74 -2.24
CA SER A 69 13.00 12.01 -1.09
C SER A 69 12.10 10.83 -0.76
N LEU A 70 12.74 9.71 -0.42
CA LEU A 70 12.10 8.42 -0.18
C LEU A 70 12.27 8.05 1.29
N THR A 71 11.20 7.55 1.93
CA THR A 71 11.34 6.87 3.21
C THR A 71 11.95 5.49 3.02
N ARG A 72 12.42 4.90 4.12
CA ARG A 72 12.78 3.48 4.15
C ARG A 72 11.55 2.65 3.75
N PRO A 73 11.68 1.61 2.90
CA PRO A 73 10.59 0.71 2.58
C PRO A 73 10.04 -0.01 3.83
N GLU A 74 8.73 0.05 4.02
CA GLU A 74 8.01 -0.64 5.11
C GLU A 74 7.35 -1.91 4.59
N PRO A 75 7.57 -3.08 5.21
CA PRO A 75 7.05 -4.34 4.68
C PRO A 75 5.52 -4.38 4.70
N VAL A 76 4.94 -4.97 3.66
CA VAL A 76 3.49 -5.27 3.55
C VAL A 76 3.23 -6.74 3.24
N THR A 77 4.10 -7.64 3.69
CA THR A 77 4.02 -9.08 3.37
C THR A 77 2.77 -9.77 3.87
N LEU A 78 2.14 -9.25 4.94
CA LEU A 78 0.87 -9.76 5.48
C LEU A 78 -0.37 -9.11 4.87
N ASP A 79 -0.23 -8.19 3.90
CA ASP A 79 -1.36 -7.77 3.07
C ASP A 79 -1.85 -8.98 2.25
N GLY A 80 -3.16 -9.24 2.25
CA GLY A 80 -3.72 -10.45 1.65
C GLY A 80 -3.42 -10.61 0.15
N MET A 81 -3.33 -9.51 -0.61
CA MET A 81 -2.92 -9.57 -2.02
C MET A 81 -1.43 -9.94 -2.12
N ILE A 82 -0.57 -9.30 -1.32
CA ILE A 82 0.88 -9.55 -1.33
C ILE A 82 1.20 -10.97 -0.88
N THR A 83 0.62 -11.43 0.24
CA THR A 83 0.74 -12.82 0.71
C THR A 83 0.36 -13.80 -0.39
N ALA A 84 -0.76 -13.56 -1.09
CA ALA A 84 -1.21 -14.44 -2.18
C ALA A 84 -0.26 -14.44 -3.39
N LEU A 85 0.35 -13.31 -3.74
CA LEU A 85 1.33 -13.24 -4.82
C LEU A 85 2.63 -13.96 -4.46
N ILE A 86 3.07 -13.88 -3.20
CA ILE A 86 4.24 -14.62 -2.69
C ILE A 86 3.95 -16.13 -2.68
N ALA A 87 2.81 -16.54 -2.15
CA ALA A 87 2.37 -17.94 -2.14
C ALA A 87 2.31 -18.55 -3.55
N LYS A 88 1.98 -17.74 -4.57
CA LYS A 88 1.99 -18.16 -5.98
C LYS A 88 3.37 -18.11 -6.65
N GLY A 89 4.41 -17.68 -5.94
CA GLY A 89 5.76 -17.50 -6.49
C GLY A 89 5.86 -16.40 -7.55
N GLN A 90 4.92 -15.44 -7.56
CA GLN A 90 4.89 -14.35 -8.54
C GLN A 90 5.76 -13.17 -8.13
N ILE A 91 5.92 -12.96 -6.82
CA ILE A 91 6.81 -11.96 -6.23
C ILE A 91 7.59 -12.57 -5.08
N GLU A 92 8.75 -12.02 -4.78
CA GLU A 92 9.53 -12.42 -3.60
C GLU A 92 9.02 -11.70 -2.34
N ASN A 93 8.69 -10.41 -2.44
CA ASN A 93 8.32 -9.56 -1.31
C ASN A 93 7.65 -8.24 -1.80
N GLY A 94 6.99 -7.50 -0.91
CA GLY A 94 6.40 -6.19 -1.16
C GLY A 94 6.52 -5.21 0.02
N TRP A 95 6.64 -3.92 -0.30
CA TRP A 95 6.81 -2.82 0.65
C TRP A 95 5.98 -1.60 0.26
N LEU A 96 5.72 -0.72 1.22
CA LEU A 96 5.28 0.64 1.00
C LEU A 96 6.45 1.61 1.15
N VAL A 97 6.53 2.58 0.24
CA VAL A 97 7.51 3.66 0.26
C VAL A 97 6.73 4.98 0.22
N SER A 98 7.03 5.88 1.15
CA SER A 98 6.51 7.24 1.12
C SER A 98 7.47 8.15 0.37
N VAL A 99 6.93 8.98 -0.51
CA VAL A 99 7.68 9.87 -1.39
C VAL A 99 7.28 11.31 -1.14
N LYS A 100 8.25 12.17 -0.87
CA LYS A 100 8.06 13.62 -0.83
C LYS A 100 8.65 14.24 -2.09
N LEU A 101 7.90 15.15 -2.71
CA LEU A 101 8.33 15.87 -3.91
C LEU A 101 8.97 17.19 -3.48
N GLU A 102 10.23 17.42 -3.84
CA GLU A 102 11.00 18.57 -3.32
C GLU A 102 10.87 19.82 -4.18
N ASP A 103 10.51 19.66 -5.45
CA ASP A 103 10.40 20.73 -6.44
C ASP A 103 8.97 20.91 -6.99
N CYS A 104 7.99 20.33 -6.31
CA CYS A 104 6.57 20.52 -6.57
C CYS A 104 5.90 21.33 -5.45
N PRO A 105 4.71 21.93 -5.69
CA PRO A 105 3.94 22.57 -4.62
C PRO A 105 3.76 21.62 -3.42
N PRO A 106 3.77 22.14 -2.19
CA PRO A 106 3.60 21.32 -1.00
C PRO A 106 2.33 20.47 -1.09
N ALA A 107 2.50 19.17 -0.89
CA ALA A 107 1.43 18.19 -0.94
C ALA A 107 1.71 17.06 0.05
N ASP A 108 0.66 16.34 0.41
CA ASP A 108 0.76 15.10 1.18
C ASP A 108 1.71 14.10 0.50
N PRO A 109 2.51 13.32 1.25
CA PRO A 109 3.42 12.33 0.68
C PRO A 109 2.69 11.32 -0.21
N ILE A 110 3.31 10.94 -1.32
CA ILE A 110 2.80 9.88 -2.19
C ILE A 110 3.19 8.53 -1.58
N ARG A 111 2.24 7.60 -1.50
CA ARG A 111 2.48 6.22 -1.11
C ARG A 111 2.67 5.38 -2.37
N VAL A 112 3.76 4.62 -2.43
CA VAL A 112 4.09 3.73 -3.54
C VAL A 112 4.20 2.30 -3.03
N LEU A 113 3.42 1.40 -3.63
CA LEU A 113 3.57 -0.04 -3.45
C LEU A 113 4.74 -0.52 -4.31
N LEU A 114 5.79 -1.01 -3.67
CA LEU A 114 6.98 -1.56 -4.30
C LEU A 114 6.93 -3.09 -4.18
N LEU A 115 7.05 -3.80 -5.30
CA LEU A 115 7.12 -5.24 -5.37
C LEU A 115 8.50 -5.65 -5.90
N ARG A 116 9.07 -6.70 -5.33
CA ARG A 116 10.22 -7.38 -5.91
C ARG A 116 9.75 -8.65 -6.58
N ALA A 117 10.11 -8.83 -7.85
CA ALA A 117 9.78 -10.01 -8.62
C ALA A 117 10.40 -11.28 -8.02
N SER A 118 9.94 -12.44 -8.50
CA SER A 118 10.43 -13.74 -8.04
C SER A 118 11.90 -14.03 -8.38
N ASP A 119 12.51 -13.25 -9.29
CA ASP A 119 13.96 -13.30 -9.58
C ASP A 119 14.82 -12.68 -8.46
N GLY A 120 14.20 -12.04 -7.46
CA GLY A 120 14.88 -11.41 -6.33
C GLY A 120 15.59 -10.09 -6.66
N VAL A 121 15.47 -9.58 -7.89
CA VAL A 121 16.21 -8.40 -8.37
C VAL A 121 15.28 -7.35 -8.97
N ALA A 122 14.37 -7.74 -9.86
CA ALA A 122 13.54 -6.78 -10.57
C ALA A 122 12.51 -6.12 -9.63
N LEU A 123 12.39 -4.80 -9.74
CA LEU A 123 11.44 -4.00 -8.96
C LEU A 123 10.31 -3.48 -9.84
N GLN A 124 9.09 -3.59 -9.34
CA GLN A 124 7.90 -2.97 -9.91
C GLN A 124 7.28 -2.06 -8.87
N ALA A 125 6.83 -0.88 -9.28
CA ALA A 125 6.27 0.11 -8.37
C ALA A 125 4.93 0.62 -8.89
N PHE A 126 3.99 0.85 -7.99
CA PHE A 126 2.64 1.29 -8.30
C PHE A 126 2.22 2.40 -7.34
N PHE A 127 1.53 3.42 -7.85
CA PHE A 127 0.88 4.40 -6.99
C PHE A 127 -0.15 3.71 -6.09
N ALA A 128 -0.03 3.92 -4.78
CA ALA A 128 -0.88 3.30 -3.76
C ALA A 128 -1.73 4.31 -2.98
N GLY A 129 -1.59 5.60 -3.26
CA GLY A 129 -2.35 6.67 -2.63
C GLY A 129 -1.50 7.87 -2.27
N GLN A 130 -2.10 8.81 -1.55
CA GLN A 130 -1.46 10.03 -1.09
C GLN A 130 -1.92 10.35 0.35
N GLY A 131 -0.99 10.79 1.19
CA GLY A 131 -1.20 11.06 2.61
C GLY A 131 -0.84 9.92 3.55
N GLU A 132 -1.40 9.96 4.75
CA GLU A 132 -0.99 9.18 5.92
C GLU A 132 -1.89 7.97 6.20
N SER A 133 -2.53 7.40 5.19
CA SER A 133 -3.43 6.26 5.39
C SER A 133 -2.71 5.04 6.02
N LEU A 134 -3.33 4.49 7.07
CA LEU A 134 -2.93 3.25 7.75
C LEU A 134 -3.64 2.02 7.16
N ALA A 135 -4.63 2.23 6.29
CA ALA A 135 -5.17 1.17 5.47
C ALA A 135 -4.07 0.61 4.55
N TRP A 136 -3.86 -0.70 4.66
CA TRP A 136 -2.95 -1.45 3.79
C TRP A 136 -3.53 -1.55 2.37
N PRO A 137 -2.71 -1.86 1.35
CA PRO A 137 -3.10 -1.73 -0.06
C PRO A 137 -4.42 -2.42 -0.43
N SER A 138 -4.62 -3.68 0.00
CA SER A 138 -5.86 -4.41 -0.29
C SER A 138 -7.08 -3.82 0.40
N LEU A 139 -6.99 -3.47 1.70
CA LEU A 139 -8.06 -2.80 2.43
C LEU A 139 -8.39 -1.43 1.84
N SER A 140 -7.36 -0.62 1.53
CA SER A 140 -7.54 0.69 0.91
C SER A 140 -8.28 0.59 -0.42
N ARG A 141 -7.96 -0.40 -1.26
CA ARG A 141 -8.65 -0.64 -2.52
C ARG A 141 -10.12 -1.02 -2.33
N GLU A 142 -10.41 -1.88 -1.35
CA GLU A 142 -11.78 -2.28 -1.02
C GLU A 142 -12.62 -1.07 -0.56
N VAL A 143 -12.11 -0.33 0.42
CA VAL A 143 -12.78 0.86 0.98
C VAL A 143 -12.92 1.97 -0.05
N LEU A 144 -11.95 2.11 -0.97
CA LEU A 144 -11.99 3.10 -2.03
C LEU A 144 -13.19 2.91 -2.96
N GLY A 145 -13.53 1.66 -3.32
CA GLY A 145 -14.69 1.39 -4.16
C GLY A 145 -16.00 1.92 -3.54
N ALA A 146 -16.20 1.64 -2.25
CA ALA A 146 -17.36 2.12 -1.51
C ALA A 146 -17.34 3.64 -1.31
N THR A 147 -16.17 4.21 -0.98
CA THR A 147 -16.00 5.65 -0.78
C THR A 147 -16.26 6.44 -2.05
N VAL A 148 -15.75 5.98 -3.20
CA VAL A 148 -15.99 6.62 -4.50
C VAL A 148 -17.47 6.64 -4.86
N SER A 149 -18.19 5.55 -4.57
CA SER A 149 -19.65 5.51 -4.78
C SER A 149 -20.36 6.58 -3.95
N ALA A 150 -20.02 6.67 -2.66
CA ALA A 150 -20.64 7.64 -1.76
C ALA A 150 -20.29 9.10 -2.13
N VAL A 151 -19.03 9.39 -2.48
CA VAL A 151 -18.58 10.69 -2.98
C VAL A 151 -19.30 11.07 -4.28
N SER A 152 -19.41 10.14 -5.23
CA SER A 152 -20.10 10.39 -6.50
C SER A 152 -21.57 10.72 -6.30
N GLN A 153 -22.25 10.01 -5.40
CA GLN A 153 -23.64 10.30 -5.06
C GLN A 153 -23.80 11.68 -4.39
N ARG A 154 -22.86 12.06 -3.52
CA ARG A 154 -22.84 13.40 -2.91
C ARG A 154 -22.64 14.48 -3.97
N LEU A 155 -21.65 14.31 -4.85
CA LEU A 155 -21.36 15.22 -5.96
C LEU A 155 -22.58 15.39 -6.88
N ALA A 156 -23.22 14.30 -7.29
CA ALA A 156 -24.38 14.37 -8.18
C ALA A 156 -25.57 15.13 -7.58
N ARG A 157 -25.69 15.20 -6.24
CA ARG A 157 -26.71 16.00 -5.56
C ARG A 157 -26.34 17.48 -5.47
N GLU A 158 -25.06 17.79 -5.24
CA GLU A 158 -24.57 19.16 -5.04
C GLU A 158 -24.26 19.89 -6.36
N ASP A 159 -23.71 19.17 -7.34
CA ASP A 159 -23.43 19.64 -8.70
C ASP A 159 -23.69 18.50 -9.73
N PRO A 160 -24.90 18.44 -10.32
CA PRO A 160 -25.24 17.45 -11.34
C PRO A 160 -24.42 17.55 -12.64
N ALA A 161 -23.75 18.66 -12.90
CA ALA A 161 -22.86 18.81 -14.06
C ALA A 161 -21.50 18.17 -13.84
N CYS A 162 -21.09 17.99 -12.57
CA CYS A 162 -19.83 17.33 -12.22
C CYS A 162 -19.92 15.81 -12.48
N LYS A 163 -19.19 15.35 -13.51
CA LYS A 163 -19.10 13.93 -13.90
C LYS A 163 -17.65 13.44 -13.87
N PRO A 164 -17.03 13.30 -12.69
CA PRO A 164 -15.63 12.96 -12.59
C PRO A 164 -15.39 11.51 -13.06
N GLN A 165 -14.28 11.31 -13.77
CA GLN A 165 -13.80 9.98 -14.15
C GLN A 165 -12.58 9.63 -13.29
N GLY A 166 -12.47 8.37 -12.86
CA GLY A 166 -11.29 7.90 -12.13
C GLY A 166 -11.06 8.59 -10.79
N LEU A 167 -12.13 8.81 -10.01
CA LEU A 167 -12.03 9.39 -8.67
C LEU A 167 -11.07 8.61 -7.78
N THR A 168 -10.10 9.32 -7.22
CA THR A 168 -9.23 8.81 -6.16
C THR A 168 -8.95 9.93 -5.17
N PRO A 169 -8.58 9.60 -3.92
CA PRO A 169 -8.21 10.62 -2.96
C PRO A 169 -7.00 11.43 -3.42
N THR A 170 -7.05 12.74 -3.23
CA THR A 170 -5.90 13.65 -3.35
C THR A 170 -5.11 13.74 -2.05
N GLY A 171 -5.66 13.27 -0.94
CA GLY A 171 -4.97 13.17 0.33
C GLY A 171 -5.72 12.29 1.33
N SER A 172 -5.00 11.80 2.33
CA SER A 172 -5.55 11.04 3.45
C SER A 172 -4.84 11.46 4.72
N ARG A 173 -5.56 11.59 5.82
CA ARG A 173 -5.00 11.94 7.12
C ARG A 173 -5.57 11.06 8.21
N ILE A 174 -4.76 10.71 9.19
CA ILE A 174 -5.23 10.03 10.40
C ILE A 174 -5.88 11.10 11.29
N THR A 175 -7.13 10.87 11.71
CA THR A 175 -7.88 11.80 12.56
C THR A 175 -8.05 11.30 13.99
N GLY A 176 -7.76 10.02 14.25
CA GLY A 176 -7.72 9.47 15.59
C GLY A 176 -7.35 8.00 15.60
N THR A 177 -6.91 7.51 16.76
CA THR A 177 -6.62 6.10 17.04
C THR A 177 -7.20 5.72 18.40
N SER A 178 -7.54 4.46 18.59
CA SER A 178 -7.95 3.95 19.91
C SER A 178 -6.77 3.90 20.89
N PRO A 179 -7.04 3.90 22.21
CA PRO A 179 -5.98 3.74 23.22
C PRO A 179 -5.20 2.42 23.13
N ASP A 180 -5.82 1.40 22.53
CA ASP A 180 -5.26 0.05 22.42
C ASP A 180 -4.64 -0.22 21.03
N PHE A 181 -4.43 0.84 20.24
CA PHE A 181 -3.88 0.77 18.88
C PHE A 181 -2.49 0.15 18.84
N GLY A 182 -2.41 -1.08 18.34
CA GLY A 182 -1.17 -1.87 18.30
C GLY A 182 -0.27 -1.49 17.11
N PRO A 183 1.00 -1.92 17.10
CA PRO A 183 1.94 -1.65 16.01
C PRO A 183 1.52 -2.33 14.70
N SER A 184 2.09 -1.85 13.58
CA SER A 184 2.02 -2.55 12.30
C SER A 184 2.90 -3.79 12.37
N GLN A 185 2.36 -4.93 11.99
CA GLN A 185 3.08 -6.19 11.79
C GLN A 185 3.09 -6.46 10.30
N TYR A 186 4.22 -6.21 9.66
CA TYR A 186 4.42 -6.43 8.22
C TYR A 186 3.28 -5.91 7.34
N GLY A 187 2.78 -4.71 7.65
CA GLY A 187 1.82 -3.96 6.86
C GLY A 187 0.38 -4.02 7.36
N ILE A 188 0.06 -4.93 8.28
CA ILE A 188 -1.28 -5.04 8.87
C ILE A 188 -1.26 -4.68 10.34
N ARG A 189 -2.43 -4.40 10.92
CA ARG A 189 -2.59 -4.22 12.36
C ARG A 189 -3.58 -5.25 12.88
N LEU A 190 -3.23 -5.87 14.00
CA LEU A 190 -4.08 -6.89 14.63
C LEU A 190 -4.94 -6.30 15.74
N LYS A 191 -4.62 -5.11 16.26
CA LYS A 191 -5.28 -4.54 17.44
C LYS A 191 -5.62 -3.06 17.29
N GLY A 192 -6.82 -2.71 17.74
CA GLY A 192 -7.32 -1.34 17.89
C GLY A 192 -8.20 -0.87 16.72
N SER A 193 -8.46 0.44 16.72
CA SER A 193 -9.21 1.13 15.68
C SER A 193 -8.55 2.46 15.34
N TRP A 194 -8.85 2.97 14.15
CA TRP A 194 -8.38 4.28 13.71
C TRP A 194 -9.41 4.95 12.81
N ASN A 195 -9.30 6.27 12.67
CA ASN A 195 -10.14 7.06 11.78
C ASN A 195 -9.25 7.75 10.76
N GLU A 196 -9.68 7.74 9.50
CA GLU A 196 -9.04 8.50 8.42
C GLU A 196 -10.02 9.49 7.82
N ALA A 197 -9.52 10.63 7.37
CA ALA A 197 -10.27 11.53 6.50
C ALA A 197 -9.63 11.53 5.12
N TRP A 198 -10.40 11.10 4.12
CA TRP A 198 -9.97 11.03 2.72
C TRP A 198 -10.51 12.24 1.97
N THR A 199 -9.62 12.96 1.28
CA THR A 199 -9.97 14.16 0.52
C THR A 199 -10.03 13.84 -0.96
N PHE A 200 -11.07 14.29 -1.64
CA PHE A 200 -11.25 14.22 -3.10
C PHE A 200 -11.44 15.64 -3.64
N GLU A 201 -10.86 15.95 -4.79
CA GLU A 201 -10.97 17.29 -5.40
C GLU A 201 -11.47 17.27 -6.86
N PRO A 202 -12.67 16.72 -7.16
CA PRO A 202 -13.22 16.72 -8.51
C PRO A 202 -13.95 18.01 -8.86
N CYS A 203 -13.87 18.41 -10.14
CA CYS A 203 -14.64 19.54 -10.70
C CYS A 203 -14.45 20.88 -9.97
N GLY A 204 -13.32 21.08 -9.29
CA GLY A 204 -13.06 22.26 -8.47
C GLY A 204 -13.65 22.21 -7.07
N HIS A 205 -14.42 21.18 -6.72
CA HIS A 205 -14.96 20.98 -5.38
C HIS A 205 -14.00 20.19 -4.53
N ARG A 206 -14.06 20.39 -3.20
CA ARG A 206 -13.36 19.56 -2.23
C ARG A 206 -14.35 18.78 -1.39
N VAL A 207 -14.22 17.46 -1.39
CA VAL A 207 -15.03 16.53 -0.59
C VAL A 207 -14.13 15.81 0.39
N SER A 208 -14.43 15.90 1.69
CA SER A 208 -13.74 15.14 2.73
C SER A 208 -14.67 14.09 3.33
N VAL A 209 -14.21 12.84 3.35
CA VAL A 209 -14.96 11.70 3.86
C VAL A 209 -14.24 11.09 5.04
N SER A 210 -14.91 11.01 6.19
CA SER A 210 -14.41 10.31 7.36
C SER A 210 -14.70 8.82 7.27
N ILE A 211 -13.71 8.00 7.59
CA ILE A 211 -13.80 6.54 7.54
C ILE A 211 -13.25 6.01 8.85
N ALA A 212 -14.05 5.21 9.55
CA ALA A 212 -13.66 4.50 10.74
C ALA A 212 -13.22 3.08 10.38
N PHE A 213 -12.12 2.62 10.95
CA PHE A 213 -11.57 1.28 10.75
C PHE A 213 -11.38 0.59 12.10
N ARG A 214 -11.65 -0.70 12.16
CA ARG A 214 -11.45 -1.53 13.35
C ARG A 214 -10.86 -2.88 12.98
N THR A 215 -9.72 -3.24 13.54
CA THR A 215 -9.09 -4.53 13.28
C THR A 215 -10.00 -5.67 13.74
N ASN A 216 -9.98 -6.80 13.04
CA ASN A 216 -10.73 -8.00 13.43
C ASN A 216 -9.89 -9.01 14.23
N GLY A 217 -8.62 -8.70 14.51
CA GLY A 217 -7.70 -9.60 15.21
C GLY A 217 -7.01 -10.65 14.35
N THR A 218 -7.46 -10.84 13.10
CA THR A 218 -6.99 -11.92 12.21
C THR A 218 -6.41 -11.40 10.90
N GLY A 219 -5.94 -10.14 10.90
CA GLY A 219 -5.34 -9.48 9.74
C GLY A 219 -6.30 -8.79 8.79
N GLY A 220 -7.59 -8.75 9.12
CA GLY A 220 -8.60 -7.92 8.45
C GLY A 220 -8.99 -6.69 9.29
N ALA A 221 -9.80 -5.82 8.69
CA ALA A 221 -10.46 -4.73 9.39
C ALA A 221 -11.90 -4.55 8.89
N TYR A 222 -12.80 -4.29 9.82
CA TYR A 222 -14.10 -3.70 9.51
C TYR A 222 -13.91 -2.22 9.22
N TRP A 223 -14.76 -1.66 8.37
CA TRP A 223 -14.74 -0.25 8.04
C TRP A 223 -16.16 0.31 7.95
N ASP A 224 -16.29 1.59 8.26
CA ASP A 224 -17.54 2.34 8.18
C ASP A 224 -17.28 3.72 7.60
N ILE A 225 -18.10 4.12 6.62
CA ILE A 225 -17.97 5.39 5.92
C ILE A 225 -19.02 6.33 6.49
N ASP A 226 -18.58 7.43 7.11
CA ASP A 226 -19.49 8.45 7.63
C ASP A 226 -20.04 9.30 6.48
N THR A 227 -21.09 8.78 5.85
CA THR A 227 -21.76 9.45 4.72
C THR A 227 -22.51 10.71 5.14
N GLN A 228 -22.89 10.83 6.42
CA GLN A 228 -23.61 11.98 6.95
C GLN A 228 -22.67 13.13 7.33
N GLY A 229 -21.47 12.80 7.82
CA GLY A 229 -20.42 13.75 8.16
C GLY A 229 -19.53 14.19 6.99
N MET A 230 -19.87 13.82 5.74
CA MET A 230 -19.10 14.27 4.57
C MET A 230 -19.12 15.79 4.43
N VAL A 231 -17.93 16.39 4.44
CA VAL A 231 -17.76 17.84 4.27
C VAL A 231 -17.59 18.13 2.77
N PHE A 232 -18.47 18.97 2.24
CA PHE A 232 -18.42 19.44 0.85
C PHE A 232 -18.13 20.94 0.84
N VAL A 233 -17.07 21.33 0.12
CA VAL A 233 -16.68 22.72 -0.08
C VAL A 233 -16.68 23.01 -1.58
N ARG A 234 -17.35 24.10 -1.96
CA ARG A 234 -17.46 24.53 -3.36
C ARG A 234 -16.18 25.12 -3.88
#